data_AF-A0A2P6QTC2-F1
#
_entry.id   AF-A0A2P6QTC2-F1
#
_cell.length_a   1.000
_cell.length_b   1.000
_cell.length_c   1.000
_cell.angle_alpha   90.00
_cell.angle_beta   90.00
_cell.angle_gamma   90.00
#
_symmetry.space_group_name_H-M   'P 1'
#
loop_
_entity.id
_entity.type
_entity.pdbx_description
1 polymer ?
#
loop_
_entity_poly.entity_id
_entity_poly.type
_entity_poly.pdbx_seq_one_letter_code
_entity_poly.pdbx_strand_id
1 'polypeptide(L)'
;MVEMVELWMTAVKEQADDMLGQGCRMKFDEKNSSEETLKMMEVPLTETERESIKWIKDNYKRKMAVTEIKDNPQQGEDSLDCGLFVMYTMEKISQKGTVPKKLTKDDILNFRAQVVKSFAESRHSWNSKHNEV
;
A
#
# COMPACT_ATOMS: atom_id res chain seq x y z
N MET A 1 6.08 -2.10 11.14
CA MET A 1 5.35 -1.77 9.89
C MET A 1 4.39 -0.60 10.11
N VAL A 2 3.45 -0.69 11.06
CA VAL A 2 2.51 0.41 11.39
C VAL A 2 3.23 1.72 11.70
N GLU A 3 4.25 1.69 12.57
CA GLU A 3 5.03 2.89 12.93
C GLU A 3 5.76 3.52 11.73
N MET A 4 6.29 2.70 10.81
CA MET A 4 6.99 3.21 9.62
C MET A 4 6.03 3.91 8.64
N VAL A 5 4.82 3.37 8.47
CA VAL A 5 3.80 3.99 7.64
C VAL A 5 3.34 5.31 8.26
N GLU A 6 3.22 5.37 9.60
CA GLU A 6 2.85 6.58 10.32
C GLU A 6 3.92 7.67 10.22
N LEU A 7 5.19 7.30 10.43
CA LEU A 7 6.32 8.21 10.26
C LEU A 7 6.38 8.74 8.83
N TRP A 8 6.18 7.87 7.84
CA TRP A 8 6.16 8.27 6.43
C TRP A 8 4.99 9.22 6.11
N MET A 9 3.76 8.88 6.50
CA MET A 9 2.58 9.73 6.25
C MET A 9 2.70 11.11 6.91
N THR A 10 3.27 11.16 8.12
CA THR A 10 3.52 12.41 8.86
C THR A 10 4.56 13.25 8.12
N ALA A 11 5.70 12.66 7.76
CA ALA A 11 6.77 13.35 7.05
C ALA A 11 6.30 13.87 5.67
N VAL A 12 5.52 13.08 4.93
CA VAL A 12 4.95 13.51 3.64
C VAL A 12 3.99 14.68 3.84
N LYS A 13 3.14 14.65 4.88
CA LYS A 13 2.20 15.74 5.15
C LYS A 13 2.92 17.04 5.50
N GLU A 14 3.96 16.97 6.32
CA GLU A 14 4.76 18.14 6.72
C GLU A 14 5.46 18.79 5.53
N GLN A 15 5.90 17.99 4.55
CA GLN A 15 6.63 18.46 3.36
C GLN A 15 5.71 18.71 2.15
N ALA A 16 4.41 18.45 2.27
CA ALA A 16 3.50 18.42 1.12
C ALA A 16 3.42 19.76 0.38
N ASP A 17 3.39 20.88 1.11
CA ASP A 17 3.31 22.21 0.50
C ASP A 17 4.55 22.53 -0.34
N ASP A 18 5.73 22.24 0.19
CA ASP A 18 7.01 22.44 -0.51
C ASP A 18 7.11 21.52 -1.72
N MET A 19 6.80 20.23 -1.56
CA MET A 19 6.85 19.26 -2.65
C MET A 19 5.90 19.61 -3.79
N LEU A 20 4.68 20.04 -3.49
CA LEU A 20 3.70 20.42 -4.50
C LEU A 20 4.06 21.76 -5.16
N GLY A 21 4.58 22.72 -4.41
CA GLY A 21 5.00 24.02 -4.92
C GLY A 21 6.23 23.94 -5.82
N GLN A 22 7.23 23.15 -5.45
CA GLN A 22 8.46 22.93 -6.21
C GLN A 22 8.27 21.89 -7.34
N GLY A 23 7.29 21.00 -7.17
CA GLY A 23 7.02 19.92 -8.12
C GLY A 23 8.05 18.80 -8.10
N CYS A 24 8.88 18.73 -7.07
CA CYS A 24 9.91 17.73 -6.84
C CYS A 24 9.90 17.25 -5.37
N ARG A 25 10.58 16.14 -5.10
CA ARG A 25 10.86 15.62 -3.75
C ARG A 25 12.35 15.33 -3.60
N MET A 26 12.82 15.38 -2.36
CA MET A 26 14.15 14.90 -2.03
C MET A 26 14.15 13.37 -1.95
N LYS A 27 15.11 12.74 -2.62
CA LYS A 27 15.39 11.30 -2.54
C LYS A 27 16.83 11.09 -2.11
N PHE A 28 17.07 10.07 -1.30
CA PHE A 28 18.42 9.65 -0.96
C PHE A 28 19.17 9.19 -2.23
N ASP A 29 20.35 9.76 -2.45
CA ASP A 29 21.22 9.40 -3.56
C ASP A 29 22.22 8.34 -3.09
N GLU A 30 21.80 7.07 -3.16
CA GLU A 30 22.62 5.93 -2.73
C GLU A 30 23.97 5.85 -3.43
N LYS A 31 24.05 6.31 -4.69
CA LYS A 31 25.27 6.18 -5.50
C LYS A 31 26.33 7.19 -5.11
N ASN A 32 25.92 8.36 -4.64
CA ASN A 32 26.82 9.46 -4.30
C ASN A 32 26.95 9.70 -2.79
N SER A 33 26.31 8.86 -1.98
CA SER A 33 26.38 8.88 -0.51
C SER A 33 27.44 7.90 0.00
N SER A 34 28.01 8.22 1.16
CA SER A 34 28.90 7.37 1.94
C SER A 34 28.42 7.26 3.39
N GLU A 35 29.04 6.39 4.19
CA GLU A 35 28.72 6.23 5.62
C GLU A 35 28.87 7.55 6.42
N GLU A 36 29.79 8.42 5.99
CA GLU A 36 30.09 9.70 6.63
C GLU A 36 29.34 10.88 6.01
N THR A 37 28.77 10.72 4.81
CA THR A 37 28.12 11.82 4.08
C THR A 37 26.91 11.33 3.30
N LEU A 38 25.73 11.69 3.77
CA LEU A 38 24.46 11.41 3.10
C LEU A 38 24.14 12.53 2.11
N LYS A 39 23.93 12.19 0.84
CA LYS A 39 23.50 13.11 -0.19
C LYS A 39 22.03 12.88 -0.56
N MET A 40 21.32 13.98 -0.72
CA MET A 40 19.95 14.00 -1.20
C MET A 40 19.93 14.60 -2.61
N MET A 41 19.09 14.06 -3.48
CA MET A 41 18.86 14.57 -4.83
C MET A 41 17.40 14.96 -5.01
N GLU A 42 17.15 16.02 -5.78
CA GLU A 42 15.80 16.38 -6.21
C GLU A 42 15.32 15.44 -7.31
N VAL A 43 14.10 14.95 -7.17
CA VAL A 43 13.43 14.09 -8.14
C VAL A 43 12.07 14.69 -8.47
N PRO A 44 11.74 14.93 -9.75
CA PRO A 44 10.43 15.43 -10.14
C PRO A 44 9.30 14.51 -9.67
N LEU A 45 8.20 15.09 -9.21
CA LEU A 45 7.01 14.32 -8.87
C LEU A 45 6.32 13.83 -10.14
N THR A 46 5.99 12.54 -10.16
CA THR A 46 5.03 11.97 -11.09
C THR A 46 3.62 12.46 -10.80
N GLU A 47 2.69 12.29 -11.75
CA GLU A 47 1.30 12.71 -11.56
C GLU A 47 0.64 11.98 -10.38
N THR A 48 0.83 10.66 -10.30
CA THR A 48 0.31 9.85 -9.18
C THR A 48 0.88 10.27 -7.83
N GLU A 49 2.16 10.67 -7.77
CA GLU A 49 2.74 11.21 -6.54
C GLU A 49 2.10 12.55 -6.16
N ARG A 50 1.85 13.45 -7.12
CA ARG A 50 1.14 14.72 -6.85
C ARG A 50 -0.25 14.49 -6.30
N GLU A 51 -1.03 13.60 -6.92
CA GLU A 51 -2.36 13.23 -6.48
C GLU A 51 -2.34 12.64 -5.06
N SER A 52 -1.39 11.73 -4.80
CA SER A 52 -1.23 11.07 -3.50
C SER A 52 -0.84 12.06 -2.40
N ILE A 53 0.15 12.92 -2.66
CA ILE A 53 0.61 13.94 -1.70
C ILE A 53 -0.52 14.92 -1.38
N LYS A 54 -1.26 15.38 -2.40
CA LYS A 54 -2.42 16.25 -2.22
C LYS A 54 -3.49 15.56 -1.37
N TRP A 55 -3.80 14.29 -1.67
CA TRP A 55 -4.76 13.53 -0.89
C TRP A 55 -4.32 13.40 0.58
N ILE A 56 -3.05 13.06 0.83
CA ILE A 56 -2.48 12.93 2.19
C ILE A 56 -2.60 14.26 2.93
N LYS A 57 -2.20 15.37 2.30
CA LYS A 57 -2.31 16.71 2.87
C LYS A 57 -3.74 17.03 3.32
N ASP A 58 -4.71 16.80 2.45
CA ASP A 58 -6.10 17.19 2.66
C ASP A 58 -6.85 16.25 3.63
N ASN A 59 -6.47 14.97 3.67
CA ASN A 59 -7.26 13.91 4.32
C ASN A 59 -6.59 13.28 5.54
N TYR A 60 -5.26 13.35 5.69
CA TYR A 60 -4.54 12.79 6.83
C TYR A 60 -4.64 13.71 8.06
N LYS A 61 -5.85 13.90 8.59
CA LYS A 61 -6.14 14.83 9.70
C LYS A 61 -5.86 14.24 11.08
N ARG A 62 -5.92 12.91 11.20
CA ARG A 62 -5.59 12.17 12.41
C ARG A 62 -4.79 10.94 12.03
N LYS A 63 -4.00 10.44 12.98
CA LYS A 63 -3.36 9.13 12.91
C LYS A 63 -4.40 8.11 12.42
N MET A 64 -4.13 7.47 11.27
CA MET A 64 -4.96 6.35 10.85
C MET A 64 -4.96 5.36 12.01
N ALA A 65 -6.14 4.88 12.41
CA ALA A 65 -6.25 3.84 13.42
C ALA A 65 -5.81 2.49 12.81
N VAL A 66 -4.55 2.41 12.37
CA VAL A 66 -3.92 1.20 11.83
C VAL A 66 -3.65 0.20 12.97
N THR A 67 -3.84 0.63 14.22
CA THR A 67 -3.78 -0.21 15.43
C THR A 67 -4.76 -1.39 15.37
N GLU A 68 -5.79 -1.34 14.53
CA GLU A 68 -6.69 -2.48 14.32
C GLU A 68 -6.17 -3.50 13.29
N ILE A 69 -5.12 -3.20 12.52
CA ILE A 69 -4.64 -4.13 11.48
C ILE A 69 -3.79 -5.27 12.04
N LYS A 70 -3.01 -4.99 13.09
CA LYS A 70 -2.07 -5.96 13.67
C LYS A 70 -2.77 -7.22 14.19
N ASP A 71 -3.98 -7.08 14.71
CA ASP A 71 -4.76 -8.16 15.30
C ASP A 71 -5.74 -8.80 14.30
N ASN A 72 -5.64 -8.44 13.02
CA ASN A 72 -6.50 -9.01 12.00
C ASN A 72 -6.10 -10.45 11.70
N PRO A 73 -7.06 -11.31 11.36
CA PRO A 73 -6.79 -12.65 10.88
C PRO A 73 -5.80 -12.60 9.71
N GLN A 74 -4.69 -13.31 9.87
CA GLN A 74 -3.69 -13.54 8.85
C GLN A 74 -3.74 -15.00 8.41
N GLN A 75 -3.10 -15.28 7.29
CA GLN A 75 -2.85 -16.65 6.87
C GLN A 75 -2.04 -17.42 7.93
N GLY A 76 -2.20 -18.74 7.96
CA GLY A 76 -1.31 -19.63 8.74
C GLY A 76 0.08 -19.73 8.10
N GLU A 77 1.06 -20.25 8.85
CA GLU A 77 2.44 -20.37 8.40
C GLU A 77 2.58 -21.20 7.12
N ASP A 78 1.74 -22.22 6.94
CA ASP A 78 1.77 -23.13 5.78
C ASP A 78 0.90 -22.66 4.59
N SER A 79 0.34 -21.45 4.64
CA SER A 79 -0.57 -20.94 3.61
C SER A 79 0.15 -20.02 2.61
N LEU A 80 -0.20 -20.18 1.32
CA LEU A 80 0.27 -19.34 0.21
C LEU A 80 -0.69 -18.19 -0.11
N ASP A 81 -1.58 -17.84 0.81
CA ASP A 81 -2.70 -16.94 0.58
C ASP A 81 -2.41 -15.49 0.96
N CYS A 82 -1.15 -15.08 1.07
CA CYS A 82 -0.76 -13.75 1.58
C CYS A 82 -1.44 -12.64 0.76
N GLY A 83 -1.43 -12.78 -0.57
CA GLY A 83 -2.10 -11.86 -1.47
C GLY A 83 -3.61 -11.80 -1.24
N LEU A 84 -4.25 -12.94 -0.97
CA LEU A 84 -5.68 -13.02 -0.69
C LEU A 84 -6.04 -12.29 0.61
N PHE A 85 -5.28 -12.48 1.68
CA PHE A 85 -5.49 -11.79 2.96
C PHE A 85 -5.23 -10.28 2.86
N VAL A 86 -4.24 -9.86 2.07
CA VAL A 86 -4.01 -8.43 1.75
C VAL A 86 -5.21 -7.84 1.03
N MET A 87 -5.68 -8.49 -0.04
CA MET A 87 -6.85 -8.02 -0.80
C MET A 87 -8.10 -7.94 0.09
N TYR A 88 -8.34 -8.94 0.94
CA TYR A 88 -9.45 -8.95 1.89
C TYR A 88 -9.38 -7.77 2.86
N THR A 89 -8.21 -7.56 3.47
CA THR A 89 -7.97 -6.48 4.42
C THR A 89 -8.22 -5.12 3.79
N MET A 90 -7.68 -4.89 2.59
CA MET A 90 -7.86 -3.63 1.86
C MET A 90 -9.32 -3.40 1.46
N GLU A 91 -10.03 -4.44 1.03
CA GLU A 91 -11.47 -4.34 0.73
C GLU A 91 -12.27 -3.93 1.97
N LYS A 92 -12.04 -4.58 3.13
CA LYS A 92 -12.80 -4.27 4.35
C LYS A 92 -12.50 -2.88 4.90
N ILE A 93 -11.23 -2.45 4.85
CA ILE A 93 -10.86 -1.07 5.20
C ILE A 93 -11.56 -0.08 4.25
N SER A 94 -11.55 -0.34 2.95
CA SER A 94 -12.17 0.53 1.94
C SER A 94 -13.69 0.66 2.14
N GLN A 95 -14.38 -0.45 2.41
CA GLN A 95 -15.85 -0.47 2.53
C GLN A 95 -16.37 -0.05 3.91
N LYS A 96 -15.66 -0.43 4.98
CA LYS A 96 -16.18 -0.36 6.37
C LYS A 96 -15.26 0.40 7.33
N GLY A 97 -14.08 0.80 6.89
CA GLY A 97 -13.06 1.46 7.74
C GLY A 97 -12.46 0.56 8.83
N THR A 98 -12.89 -0.70 8.93
CA THR A 98 -12.47 -1.67 9.96
C THR A 98 -12.41 -3.07 9.35
N VAL A 99 -11.65 -3.97 10.00
CA VAL A 99 -11.47 -5.36 9.55
C VAL A 99 -11.96 -6.30 10.66
N PRO A 100 -12.63 -7.41 10.31
CA PRO A 100 -13.06 -8.40 11.30
C PRO A 100 -11.88 -8.99 12.08
N LYS A 101 -12.03 -9.11 13.41
CA LYS A 101 -11.02 -9.74 14.29
C LYS A 101 -10.92 -11.26 14.14
N LYS A 102 -11.91 -11.88 13.49
CA LYS A 102 -11.97 -13.33 13.26
C LYS A 102 -12.50 -13.58 11.85
N LEU A 103 -11.95 -14.59 11.20
CA LEU A 103 -12.44 -15.13 9.94
C LEU A 103 -12.66 -16.62 10.09
N THR A 104 -13.75 -17.10 9.53
CA THR A 104 -13.95 -18.53 9.34
C THR A 104 -13.25 -18.98 8.06
N LYS A 105 -13.05 -20.30 7.94
CA LYS A 105 -12.53 -20.90 6.70
C LYS A 105 -13.47 -20.62 5.52
N ASP A 106 -14.78 -20.58 5.76
CA ASP A 106 -15.76 -20.33 4.72
C ASP A 106 -15.71 -18.88 4.23
N ASP A 107 -15.48 -17.90 5.13
CA ASP A 107 -15.33 -16.49 4.75
C ASP A 107 -14.18 -16.30 3.74
N ILE A 108 -13.02 -16.90 4.02
CA ILE A 108 -11.84 -16.77 3.17
C ILE A 108 -11.97 -17.57 1.86
N LEU A 109 -12.60 -18.74 1.89
CA LEU A 109 -12.87 -19.53 0.70
C LEU A 109 -13.87 -18.84 -0.24
N ASN A 110 -14.93 -18.26 0.33
CA ASN A 110 -15.91 -17.49 -0.45
C ASN A 110 -15.27 -16.24 -1.06
N PHE A 111 -14.44 -15.53 -0.30
CA PHE A 111 -13.70 -14.38 -0.83
C PHE A 111 -12.71 -14.79 -1.93
N ARG A 112 -12.01 -15.93 -1.78
CA ARG A 112 -11.15 -16.48 -2.83
C ARG A 112 -11.92 -16.75 -4.11
N ALA A 113 -13.08 -17.40 -4.01
CA ALA A 113 -13.92 -17.69 -5.16
C ALA A 113 -14.36 -16.41 -5.88
N GLN A 114 -14.70 -15.35 -5.13
CA GLN A 114 -15.03 -14.04 -5.69
C GLN A 114 -13.84 -13.43 -6.44
N VAL A 115 -12.65 -13.40 -5.82
CA VAL A 115 -11.44 -12.85 -6.43
C VAL A 115 -11.06 -13.60 -7.72
N VAL A 116 -11.06 -14.94 -7.67
CA VAL A 116 -10.76 -15.78 -8.84
C VAL A 116 -11.76 -15.55 -9.96
N LYS A 117 -13.05 -15.46 -9.62
CA LYS A 117 -14.11 -15.17 -10.59
C LYS A 117 -13.90 -13.79 -11.24
N SER A 118 -13.64 -12.75 -10.43
CA SER A 118 -13.37 -11.40 -10.95
C SER A 118 -12.15 -11.35 -11.85
N PHE A 119 -11.08 -12.08 -11.51
CA PHE A 119 -9.93 -12.19 -12.41
C PHE A 119 -10.28 -12.90 -13.70
N ALA A 120 -10.99 -14.02 -13.65
CA ALA A 120 -11.40 -14.78 -14.84
C ALA A 120 -12.32 -13.99 -15.78
N GLU A 121 -13.23 -13.18 -15.22
CA GLU A 121 -14.19 -12.36 -15.97
C GLU A 121 -13.59 -11.06 -16.52
N SER A 122 -12.43 -10.64 -16.03
CA SER A 122 -11.76 -9.42 -16.50
C SER A 122 -11.12 -9.61 -17.89
N ARG A 123 -11.27 -8.62 -18.77
CA ARG A 123 -10.88 -8.64 -20.20
C ARG A 123 -9.35 -8.76 -20.44
N HIS A 124 -8.54 -8.70 -19.38
CA HIS A 124 -7.07 -8.83 -19.38
C HIS A 124 -6.59 -9.95 -18.44
N SER A 125 -7.45 -10.92 -18.13
CA SER A 125 -7.11 -12.11 -17.35
C SER A 125 -5.85 -12.81 -17.89
N TRP A 126 -5.05 -13.38 -16.99
CA TRP A 126 -3.70 -13.93 -17.21
C TRP A 126 -3.57 -14.69 -18.54
N ASN A 127 -3.13 -13.99 -19.59
CA ASN A 127 -2.77 -14.59 -20.87
C ASN A 127 -1.39 -15.20 -20.71
N SER A 128 -1.34 -16.41 -20.17
CA SER A 128 -0.16 -17.29 -20.22
C SER A 128 0.13 -17.64 -21.69
N LYS A 129 0.66 -16.70 -22.47
CA LYS A 129 1.44 -17.02 -23.66
C LYS A 129 2.88 -17.19 -23.19
N HIS A 130 3.15 -18.30 -22.51
CA HIS A 130 4.51 -18.79 -22.37
C HIS A 130 4.94 -19.32 -23.74
N ASN A 131 5.69 -18.50 -24.49
CA ASN A 131 6.62 -19.06 -25.45
C ASN A 131 7.83 -19.50 -24.61
N GLU A 132 7.96 -20.80 -24.41
CA GLU A 132 9.21 -21.39 -23.94
C GLU A 132 10.30 -21.06 -24.98
N VAL A 133 11.41 -20.50 -24.52
CA VAL A 133 12.64 -20.31 -25.30
C VAL A 133 13.47 -21.58 -25.20
#